data_AF-A0A9J7MPF6-F1
#
_entry.id   AF-A0A9J7MPF6-F1
#
_cell.length_a   1.000
_cell.length_b   1.000
_cell.length_c   1.000
_cell.angle_alpha   90.00
_cell.angle_beta   90.00
_cell.angle_gamma   90.00
#
_symmetry.space_group_name_H-M   'P 1'
#
loop_
_entity.id
_entity.type
_entity.pdbx_description
1 polymer ?
#
loop_
_entity_poly.entity_id
_entity_poly.type
_entity_poly.pdbx_seq_one_letter_code
_entity_poly.pdbx_strand_id
1 'polypeptide(L)'
;MWRVVVSLLLAWSFQTALSQLECEQVDRCSCEMTDGSGRINLHALAHPNNLYRIDHSIFTFLYSPCGAMKNVNVTGECNDATSVCQLFKEGGPGYNYGGADSARFSVDPDTKQVRISYKHNANNITRVSNVNLVCDPGQREKALFELEWAEPLLLNFKLTSVCACPGGCMAPAVTCNMKDSCTCDMSDGTGAINLHPLDNPWAPLRSSHLQPDLGRNFTYYYNPCSGFSFTNTMCTNVSTCQVDTEAQLFYALGDVAPQPNPDVNQENGSVTFHYVNTEDTGRHSDIRLICDPDQHVPEFTSLGEPSENFYVMALKTRCACPGLCKDDPIARKARYLEWKASNSR
;
A
#
# COMPACT_ATOMS: atom_id res chain seq x y z
N MET A 1 -33.92 -46.85 -64.84
CA MET A 1 -33.43 -45.54 -64.38
C MET A 1 -34.21 -45.18 -63.12
N TRP A 2 -33.79 -45.65 -61.94
CA TRP A 2 -34.35 -45.27 -60.63
C TRP A 2 -33.19 -45.17 -59.64
N ARG A 3 -33.00 -43.98 -59.07
CA ARG A 3 -31.91 -43.65 -58.15
C ARG A 3 -32.33 -44.02 -56.73
N VAL A 4 -31.56 -44.88 -56.08
CA VAL A 4 -31.63 -45.13 -54.63
C VAL A 4 -30.84 -44.01 -53.96
N VAL A 5 -31.51 -43.17 -53.17
CA VAL A 5 -30.88 -42.15 -52.32
C VAL A 5 -30.64 -42.80 -50.96
N VAL A 6 -29.37 -42.97 -50.61
CA VAL A 6 -28.93 -43.41 -49.27
C VAL A 6 -28.75 -42.15 -48.43
N SER A 7 -29.64 -41.96 -47.44
CA SER A 7 -29.51 -40.92 -46.43
C SER A 7 -28.51 -41.35 -45.36
N LEU A 8 -27.29 -40.80 -45.40
CA LEU A 8 -26.35 -40.83 -44.27
C LEU A 8 -26.81 -39.82 -43.22
N LEU A 9 -27.27 -40.31 -42.06
CA LEU A 9 -27.43 -39.51 -40.85
C LEU A 9 -26.09 -39.51 -40.10
N LEU A 10 -25.33 -38.41 -40.23
CA LEU A 10 -24.19 -38.11 -39.37
C LEU A 10 -24.72 -37.69 -38.00
N ALA A 11 -24.68 -38.61 -37.04
CA ALA A 11 -24.86 -38.28 -35.62
C ALA A 11 -23.68 -37.42 -35.16
N TRP A 12 -23.88 -36.11 -35.09
CA TRP A 12 -23.00 -35.21 -34.36
C TRP A 12 -23.13 -35.50 -32.87
N SER A 13 -22.21 -36.27 -32.33
CA SER A 13 -21.97 -36.38 -30.90
C SER A 13 -21.43 -35.05 -30.40
N PHE A 14 -22.32 -34.15 -29.93
CA PHE A 14 -21.91 -33.06 -29.06
C PHE A 14 -21.44 -33.69 -27.74
N GLN A 15 -20.14 -33.91 -27.61
CA GLN A 15 -19.51 -34.06 -26.30
C GLN A 15 -19.60 -32.70 -25.62
N THR A 16 -20.64 -32.50 -24.82
CA THR A 16 -20.64 -31.46 -23.80
C THR A 16 -19.57 -31.85 -22.78
N ALA A 17 -18.35 -31.35 -22.96
CA ALA A 17 -17.38 -31.32 -21.89
C ALA A 17 -18.04 -30.55 -20.73
N LEU A 18 -18.34 -31.23 -19.63
CA LEU A 18 -18.61 -30.54 -18.38
C LEU A 18 -17.37 -29.70 -18.08
N SER A 19 -17.47 -28.38 -18.25
CA SER A 19 -16.42 -27.46 -17.82
C SER A 19 -16.23 -27.65 -16.32
N GLN A 20 -15.04 -28.07 -15.93
CA GLN A 20 -14.67 -28.19 -14.52
C GLN A 20 -14.61 -26.77 -13.94
N LEU A 21 -15.22 -26.57 -12.77
CA LEU A 21 -15.11 -25.30 -12.05
C LEU A 21 -13.65 -25.07 -11.69
N GLU A 22 -13.08 -23.98 -12.19
CA GLU A 22 -11.70 -23.57 -11.99
C GLU A 22 -11.66 -22.08 -11.64
N CYS A 23 -10.56 -21.65 -11.03
CA CYS A 23 -10.24 -20.24 -10.84
C CYS A 23 -8.96 -19.95 -11.62
N GLU A 24 -9.12 -19.42 -12.83
CA GLU A 24 -8.02 -19.12 -13.74
C GLU A 24 -7.20 -17.97 -13.19
N GLN A 25 -5.94 -18.24 -12.85
CA GLN A 25 -5.07 -17.26 -12.22
C GLN A 25 -4.79 -16.08 -13.16
N VAL A 26 -5.16 -14.86 -12.73
CA VAL A 26 -4.92 -13.62 -13.49
C VAL A 26 -3.56 -13.03 -13.10
N ASP A 27 -3.29 -12.97 -11.80
CA ASP A 27 -2.02 -12.55 -11.23
C ASP A 27 -1.77 -13.30 -9.91
N ARG A 28 -0.81 -12.86 -9.09
CA ARG A 28 -0.46 -13.56 -7.83
C ARG A 28 -1.53 -13.42 -6.75
N CYS A 29 -2.38 -12.40 -6.85
CA CYS A 29 -3.37 -12.01 -5.85
C CYS A 29 -4.80 -12.23 -6.31
N SER A 30 -5.04 -12.73 -7.53
CA SER A 30 -6.39 -12.87 -8.05
C SER A 30 -6.55 -13.96 -9.09
N CYS A 31 -7.79 -14.43 -9.23
CA CYS A 31 -8.18 -15.41 -10.22
C CYS A 31 -9.63 -15.18 -10.67
N GLU A 32 -9.94 -15.54 -11.92
CA GLU A 32 -11.26 -15.44 -12.53
C GLU A 32 -11.96 -16.79 -12.49
N MET A 33 -13.18 -16.85 -11.97
CA MET A 33 -13.93 -18.11 -11.90
C MET A 33 -14.48 -18.50 -13.28
N THR A 34 -14.27 -19.75 -13.71
CA THR A 34 -14.70 -20.23 -15.03
C THR A 34 -16.22 -20.37 -15.19
N ASP A 35 -16.96 -20.40 -14.09
CA ASP A 35 -18.43 -20.40 -14.09
C ASP A 35 -19.05 -19.01 -14.31
N GLY A 36 -18.23 -17.97 -14.44
CA GLY A 36 -18.67 -16.59 -14.63
C GLY A 36 -19.20 -15.92 -13.35
N SER A 37 -19.03 -16.53 -12.18
CA SER A 37 -19.37 -15.91 -10.88
C SER A 37 -18.53 -14.67 -10.56
N GLY A 38 -17.41 -14.49 -11.28
CA GLY A 38 -16.57 -13.29 -11.27
C GLY A 38 -15.18 -13.53 -10.71
N ARG A 39 -14.48 -12.43 -10.43
CA ARG A 39 -13.07 -12.45 -9.97
C ARG A 39 -12.97 -12.53 -8.46
N ILE A 40 -12.15 -13.45 -7.95
CA ILE A 40 -11.64 -13.39 -6.58
C ILE A 40 -10.38 -12.51 -6.59
N ASN A 41 -10.35 -11.50 -5.73
CA ASN A 41 -9.25 -10.54 -5.66
C ASN A 41 -8.81 -10.35 -4.20
N LEU A 42 -7.55 -10.67 -3.89
CA LEU A 42 -6.98 -10.61 -2.54
C LEU A 42 -6.04 -9.42 -2.35
N HIS A 43 -5.89 -8.51 -3.32
CA HIS A 43 -4.97 -7.37 -3.22
C HIS A 43 -5.26 -6.51 -1.98
N ALA A 44 -6.55 -6.28 -1.67
CA ALA A 44 -6.94 -5.51 -0.50
C ALA A 44 -6.56 -6.18 0.84
N LEU A 45 -6.21 -7.47 0.83
CA LEU A 45 -5.73 -8.20 2.00
C LEU A 45 -4.20 -8.31 2.07
N ALA A 46 -3.50 -7.90 1.01
CA ALA A 46 -2.05 -8.01 0.89
C ALA A 46 -1.37 -6.85 1.63
N HIS A 47 -1.16 -7.01 2.95
CA HIS A 47 -0.49 -6.01 3.78
C HIS A 47 0.93 -6.48 4.14
N PRO A 48 1.95 -6.25 3.30
CA PRO A 48 3.30 -6.78 3.51
C PRO A 48 3.99 -6.21 4.77
N ASN A 49 3.54 -5.06 5.27
CA ASN A 49 4.04 -4.44 6.51
C ASN A 49 3.20 -4.79 7.76
N ASN A 50 1.99 -5.35 7.59
CA ASN A 50 1.08 -5.68 8.68
C ASN A 50 0.57 -7.12 8.49
N LEU A 51 1.39 -8.05 8.94
CA LEU A 51 1.24 -9.47 8.67
C LEU A 51 0.10 -10.08 9.48
N TYR A 52 -0.61 -11.04 8.89
CA TYR A 52 -1.45 -11.93 9.68
C TYR A 52 -0.54 -12.79 10.56
N ARG A 53 -0.84 -12.81 11.86
CA ARG A 53 -0.08 -13.54 12.87
C ARG A 53 -1.00 -14.52 13.58
N ILE A 54 -0.61 -15.78 13.61
CA ILE A 54 -1.28 -16.83 14.39
C ILE A 54 -0.27 -17.46 15.33
N ASP A 55 -0.59 -17.46 16.62
CA ASP A 55 0.18 -18.16 17.64
C ASP A 55 -0.49 -19.49 17.97
N HIS A 56 0.15 -20.63 17.67
CA HIS A 56 -0.40 -21.96 17.91
C HIS A 56 0.66 -22.92 18.45
N SER A 57 0.40 -23.51 19.62
CA SER A 57 1.37 -24.34 20.35
C SER A 57 2.71 -23.57 20.53
N ILE A 58 3.84 -24.19 20.19
CA ILE A 58 5.19 -23.61 20.24
C ILE A 58 5.54 -22.74 19.02
N PHE A 59 4.63 -22.59 18.06
CA PHE A 59 4.89 -21.88 16.81
C PHE A 59 4.11 -20.58 16.68
N THR A 60 4.69 -19.66 15.93
CA THR A 60 4.03 -18.47 15.38
C THR A 60 4.06 -18.58 13.86
N PHE A 61 2.91 -18.39 13.21
CA PHE A 61 2.79 -18.35 11.77
C PHE A 61 2.58 -16.90 11.33
N LEU A 62 3.35 -16.48 10.33
CA LEU A 62 3.23 -15.17 9.69
C LEU A 62 2.77 -15.37 8.25
N TYR A 63 1.83 -14.55 7.82
CA TYR A 63 1.28 -14.59 6.48
C TYR A 63 1.06 -13.20 5.90
N SER A 64 1.54 -12.99 4.67
CA SER A 64 1.14 -11.90 3.79
C SER A 64 0.50 -12.51 2.54
N PRO A 65 -0.81 -12.31 2.31
CA PRO A 65 -1.47 -12.75 1.10
C PRO A 65 -0.75 -12.23 -0.12
N CYS A 66 -0.38 -13.15 -1.01
CA CYS A 66 0.09 -12.95 -2.40
C CYS A 66 1.28 -12.01 -2.66
N GLY A 67 1.74 -11.29 -1.65
CA GLY A 67 2.93 -10.43 -1.63
C GLY A 67 3.95 -10.93 -0.62
N ALA A 68 5.20 -10.52 -0.83
CA ALA A 68 6.27 -10.86 0.09
C ALA A 68 6.23 -9.97 1.32
N MET A 69 6.45 -10.58 2.48
CA MET A 69 6.49 -9.89 3.76
C MET A 69 7.65 -8.89 3.81
N LYS A 70 7.42 -7.74 4.43
CA LYS A 70 8.43 -6.71 4.68
C LYS A 70 8.69 -6.60 6.17
N ASN A 71 9.89 -6.12 6.53
CA ASN A 71 10.32 -5.91 7.91
C ASN A 71 10.30 -7.18 8.79
N VAL A 72 10.45 -8.36 8.16
CA VAL A 72 10.59 -9.64 8.87
C VAL A 72 12.05 -9.80 9.29
N ASN A 73 12.39 -9.31 10.49
CA ASN A 73 13.73 -9.50 11.07
C ASN A 73 13.79 -10.82 11.84
N VAL A 74 13.96 -11.91 11.12
CA VAL A 74 14.02 -13.27 11.68
C VAL A 74 15.28 -13.95 11.17
N THR A 75 16.02 -14.61 12.05
CA THR A 75 17.10 -15.52 11.66
C THR A 75 16.52 -16.72 10.92
N GLY A 76 17.15 -17.21 9.84
CA GLY A 76 16.71 -18.43 9.15
C GLY A 76 16.35 -18.22 7.68
N GLU A 77 15.34 -18.93 7.19
CA GLU A 77 14.97 -18.98 5.77
C GLU A 77 13.94 -17.91 5.36
N CYS A 78 13.23 -17.33 6.33
CA CYS A 78 12.23 -16.31 6.06
C CYS A 78 12.89 -14.97 5.76
N ASN A 79 12.56 -14.40 4.61
CA ASN A 79 13.15 -13.18 4.06
C ASN A 79 12.08 -12.31 3.36
N ASP A 80 12.54 -11.24 2.71
CA ASP A 80 11.70 -10.27 2.00
C ASP A 80 11.09 -10.76 0.67
N ALA A 81 11.25 -12.05 0.34
CA ALA A 81 10.55 -12.77 -0.72
C ALA A 81 9.52 -13.79 -0.19
N THR A 82 9.42 -13.95 1.14
CA THR A 82 8.58 -14.96 1.79
C THR A 82 7.15 -14.45 1.98
N SER A 83 6.14 -15.25 1.66
CA SER A 83 4.73 -14.95 1.97
C SER A 83 4.22 -15.70 3.19
N VAL A 84 4.72 -16.92 3.44
CA VAL A 84 4.33 -17.75 4.59
C VAL A 84 5.57 -18.19 5.36
N CYS A 85 5.62 -17.83 6.64
CA CYS A 85 6.74 -18.16 7.52
C CYS A 85 6.25 -18.81 8.82
N GLN A 86 6.97 -19.84 9.26
CA GLN A 86 6.79 -20.46 10.57
C GLN A 86 7.98 -20.13 11.47
N LEU A 87 7.71 -19.69 12.70
CA LEU A 87 8.68 -19.31 13.71
C LEU A 87 8.46 -20.11 15.00
N PHE A 88 9.52 -20.34 15.77
CA PHE A 88 9.39 -20.79 17.15
C PHE A 88 9.10 -19.61 18.09
N LYS A 89 8.17 -19.78 19.03
CA LYS A 89 7.81 -18.73 20.01
C LYS A 89 8.96 -18.34 20.93
N GLU A 90 9.80 -19.30 21.31
CA GLU A 90 10.93 -19.09 22.22
C GLU A 90 12.18 -18.52 21.52
N GLY A 91 12.06 -18.20 20.23
CA GLY A 91 13.18 -17.82 19.38
C GLY A 91 13.83 -19.03 18.71
N GLY A 92 14.32 -18.82 17.49
CA GLY A 92 14.87 -19.88 16.65
C GLY A 92 14.83 -19.49 15.16
N PRO A 93 15.32 -20.37 14.28
CA PRO A 93 15.27 -20.11 12.85
C PRO A 93 13.82 -20.12 12.35
N GLY A 94 13.48 -19.16 11.49
CA GLY A 94 12.25 -19.17 10.72
C GLY A 94 12.35 -20.12 9.53
N TYR A 95 11.27 -20.83 9.25
CA TYR A 95 11.15 -21.73 8.11
C TYR A 95 10.20 -21.16 7.06
N ASN A 96 10.67 -21.13 5.82
CA ASN A 96 9.90 -20.63 4.69
C ASN A 96 8.99 -21.73 4.16
N TYR A 97 7.68 -21.48 4.17
CA TYR A 97 6.63 -22.37 3.67
C TYR A 97 6.06 -21.93 2.32
N GLY A 98 6.57 -20.83 1.76
CA GLY A 98 6.07 -20.31 0.49
C GLY A 98 6.58 -18.91 0.19
N GLY A 99 7.17 -18.76 -1.01
CA GLY A 99 7.55 -17.45 -1.54
C GLY A 99 6.38 -16.78 -2.30
N ALA A 100 6.37 -15.45 -2.37
CA ALA A 100 5.31 -14.70 -3.06
C ALA A 100 5.15 -15.10 -4.54
N ASP A 101 6.26 -15.38 -5.23
CA ASP A 101 6.28 -15.79 -6.63
C ASP A 101 5.65 -17.18 -6.88
N SER A 102 5.53 -17.99 -5.81
CA SER A 102 4.97 -19.34 -5.86
C SER A 102 3.46 -19.40 -5.67
N ALA A 103 2.79 -18.26 -5.48
CA ALA A 103 1.35 -18.17 -5.31
C ALA A 103 0.58 -18.81 -6.48
N ARG A 104 -0.23 -19.84 -6.21
CA ARG A 104 -1.06 -20.52 -7.22
C ARG A 104 -2.47 -20.75 -6.71
N PHE A 105 -3.46 -20.34 -7.51
CA PHE A 105 -4.87 -20.62 -7.24
C PHE A 105 -5.26 -22.00 -7.75
N SER A 106 -6.15 -22.67 -7.02
CA SER A 106 -6.79 -23.91 -7.44
C SER A 106 -8.18 -24.01 -6.82
N VAL A 107 -9.02 -24.86 -7.40
CA VAL A 107 -10.35 -25.19 -6.85
C VAL A 107 -10.33 -26.64 -6.43
N ASP A 108 -10.69 -26.90 -5.18
CA ASP A 108 -10.86 -28.25 -4.67
C ASP A 108 -12.05 -28.91 -5.39
N PRO A 109 -11.85 -30.06 -6.06
CA PRO A 109 -12.87 -30.65 -6.92
C PRO A 109 -14.09 -31.15 -6.15
N ASP A 110 -13.93 -31.50 -4.86
CA ASP A 110 -14.97 -32.10 -4.05
C ASP A 110 -15.78 -31.01 -3.31
N THR A 111 -15.08 -30.08 -2.68
CA THR A 111 -15.69 -29.01 -1.88
C THR A 111 -16.05 -27.77 -2.69
N LYS A 112 -15.53 -27.67 -3.93
CA LYS A 112 -15.59 -26.47 -4.78
C LYS A 112 -14.97 -25.23 -4.13
N GLN A 113 -14.17 -25.43 -3.09
CA GLN A 113 -13.54 -24.35 -2.36
C GLN A 113 -12.31 -23.85 -3.12
N VAL A 114 -12.19 -22.53 -3.27
CA VAL A 114 -11.00 -21.91 -3.85
C VAL A 114 -9.88 -21.90 -2.82
N ARG A 115 -8.68 -22.25 -3.26
CA ARG A 115 -7.46 -22.29 -2.46
C ARG A 115 -6.38 -21.47 -3.15
N ILE A 116 -5.58 -20.75 -2.36
CA ILE A 116 -4.29 -20.23 -2.80
C ILE A 116 -3.17 -21.03 -2.11
N SER A 117 -2.21 -21.51 -2.89
CA SER A 117 -1.10 -22.34 -2.43
C SER A 117 0.23 -21.63 -2.66
N TYR A 118 1.18 -21.89 -1.78
CA TYR A 118 2.56 -21.40 -1.88
C TYR A 118 3.52 -22.56 -1.64
N LYS A 119 4.70 -22.49 -2.25
CA LYS A 119 5.70 -23.53 -2.21
C LYS A 119 7.09 -22.94 -2.03
N HIS A 120 7.90 -23.61 -1.22
CA HIS A 120 9.32 -23.32 -1.06
C HIS A 120 10.13 -24.60 -1.17
N ASN A 121 11.23 -24.55 -1.92
CA ASN A 121 12.15 -25.68 -2.07
C ASN A 121 13.53 -25.27 -1.54
N ALA A 122 14.03 -25.98 -0.54
CA ALA A 122 15.38 -25.80 -0.02
C ALA A 122 15.95 -27.16 0.40
N ASN A 123 17.21 -27.43 0.05
CA ASN A 123 17.93 -28.65 0.47
C ASN A 123 17.16 -29.96 0.18
N ASN A 124 16.57 -30.10 -1.01
CA ASN A 124 15.69 -31.23 -1.40
C ASN A 124 14.41 -31.41 -0.54
N ILE A 125 14.09 -30.44 0.30
CA ILE A 125 12.85 -30.41 1.07
C ILE A 125 11.90 -29.42 0.40
N THR A 126 10.68 -29.87 0.12
CA THR A 126 9.59 -29.02 -0.33
C THR A 126 8.67 -28.75 0.85
N ARG A 127 8.45 -27.47 1.16
CA ARG A 127 7.42 -27.03 2.11
C ARG A 127 6.30 -26.35 1.35
N VAL A 128 5.06 -26.62 1.75
CA VAL A 128 3.86 -26.10 1.11
C VAL A 128 2.95 -25.49 2.16
N SER A 129 2.33 -24.37 1.81
CA SER A 129 1.22 -23.80 2.58
C SER A 129 0.01 -23.62 1.69
N ASN A 130 -1.14 -24.06 2.17
CA ASN A 130 -2.43 -23.88 1.53
C ASN A 130 -3.28 -22.93 2.37
N VAL A 131 -3.97 -22.01 1.71
CA VAL A 131 -4.94 -21.13 2.34
C VAL A 131 -6.27 -21.34 1.64
N ASN A 132 -7.20 -21.98 2.33
CA ASN A 132 -8.57 -22.19 1.89
C ASN A 132 -9.34 -20.87 2.03
N LEU A 133 -9.87 -20.37 0.91
CA LEU A 133 -10.62 -19.13 0.85
C LEU A 133 -12.09 -19.40 1.21
N VAL A 134 -12.59 -18.72 2.22
CA VAL A 134 -13.97 -18.84 2.68
C VAL A 134 -14.67 -17.52 2.42
N CYS A 135 -15.58 -17.55 1.45
CA CYS A 135 -16.44 -16.41 1.14
C CYS A 135 -17.42 -16.16 2.30
N ASP A 136 -17.32 -14.97 2.90
CA ASP A 136 -18.31 -14.47 3.86
C ASP A 136 -18.64 -13.00 3.53
N PRO A 137 -19.83 -12.71 2.96
CA PRO A 137 -20.26 -11.36 2.62
C PRO A 137 -20.36 -10.39 3.82
N GLY A 138 -20.49 -10.91 5.04
CA GLY A 138 -20.53 -10.14 6.28
C GLY A 138 -19.15 -9.76 6.81
N GLN A 139 -18.09 -10.47 6.40
CA GLN A 139 -16.73 -10.26 6.88
C GLN A 139 -16.00 -9.16 6.08
N ARG A 140 -16.47 -7.91 6.23
CA ARG A 140 -16.02 -6.74 5.44
C ARG A 140 -14.90 -5.91 6.06
N GLU A 141 -14.83 -5.85 7.39
CA GLU A 141 -13.91 -4.92 8.08
C GLU A 141 -12.49 -5.49 8.22
N LYS A 142 -12.36 -6.81 8.37
CA LYS A 142 -11.08 -7.49 8.55
C LYS A 142 -11.19 -8.96 8.14
N ALA A 143 -10.21 -9.51 7.44
CA ALA A 143 -10.20 -10.95 7.19
C ALA A 143 -9.86 -11.75 8.46
N LEU A 144 -10.54 -12.88 8.66
CA LEU A 144 -10.22 -13.83 9.72
C LEU A 144 -9.26 -14.88 9.16
N PHE A 145 -8.09 -15.01 9.78
CA PHE A 145 -7.07 -15.97 9.38
C PHE A 145 -6.82 -16.96 10.51
N GLU A 146 -6.99 -18.25 10.22
CA GLU A 146 -6.96 -19.33 11.20
C GLU A 146 -6.10 -20.49 10.70
N LEU A 147 -5.42 -21.19 11.61
CA LEU A 147 -4.73 -22.44 11.30
C LEU A 147 -5.76 -23.57 11.38
N GLU A 148 -5.90 -24.35 10.31
CA GLU A 148 -6.77 -25.53 10.32
C GLU A 148 -6.00 -26.73 10.86
N TRP A 149 -4.83 -27.02 10.26
CA TRP A 149 -3.95 -28.10 10.67
C TRP A 149 -2.55 -27.93 10.07
N ALA A 150 -1.59 -28.64 10.66
CA ALA A 150 -0.20 -28.59 10.24
C ALA A 150 0.46 -29.98 10.31
N GLU A 151 1.22 -30.28 9.26
CA GLU A 151 2.19 -31.37 9.19
C GLU A 151 3.60 -30.79 8.97
N PRO A 152 4.69 -31.52 9.22
CA PRO A 152 6.06 -30.98 9.17
C PRO A 152 6.47 -30.28 7.87
N LEU A 153 5.81 -30.58 6.74
CA LEU A 153 6.09 -30.00 5.42
C LEU A 153 4.86 -29.36 4.76
N LEU A 154 3.73 -29.33 5.45
CA LEU A 154 2.46 -28.89 4.89
C LEU A 154 1.62 -28.14 5.93
N LEU A 155 1.33 -26.87 5.66
CA LEU A 155 0.45 -26.03 6.49
C LEU A 155 -0.87 -25.79 5.78
N ASN A 156 -1.98 -25.89 6.49
CA ASN A 156 -3.29 -25.53 5.96
C ASN A 156 -3.94 -24.49 6.87
N PHE A 157 -4.34 -23.41 6.24
CA PHE A 157 -4.99 -22.27 6.87
C PHE A 157 -6.33 -22.01 6.21
N LYS A 158 -7.16 -21.27 6.94
CA LYS A 158 -8.44 -20.75 6.49
C LYS A 158 -8.39 -19.23 6.50
N LEU A 159 -8.80 -18.60 5.40
CA LEU A 159 -8.96 -17.15 5.29
C LEU A 159 -10.42 -16.83 4.97
N THR A 160 -11.14 -16.29 5.94
CA THR A 160 -12.55 -15.89 5.80
C THR A 160 -12.63 -14.40 5.56
N SER A 161 -13.23 -14.00 4.44
CA SER A 161 -13.37 -12.59 4.05
C SER A 161 -14.43 -12.42 2.96
N VAL A 162 -15.00 -11.22 2.87
CA VAL A 162 -15.74 -10.79 1.67
C VAL A 162 -14.88 -10.89 0.40
N CYS A 163 -13.55 -10.76 0.54
CA CYS A 163 -12.63 -10.81 -0.58
C CYS A 163 -12.38 -12.21 -1.15
N ALA A 164 -12.74 -13.25 -0.41
CA ALA A 164 -12.77 -14.62 -0.89
C ALA A 164 -14.02 -14.93 -1.75
N CYS A 165 -15.00 -14.03 -1.79
CA CYS A 165 -16.16 -14.16 -2.66
C CYS A 165 -15.81 -13.67 -4.08
N PRO A 166 -16.20 -14.41 -5.14
CA PRO A 166 -16.17 -13.89 -6.51
C PRO A 166 -16.93 -12.56 -6.60
N GLY A 167 -16.26 -11.50 -7.09
CA GLY A 167 -16.77 -10.13 -7.13
C GLY A 167 -16.98 -9.45 -5.77
N GLY A 168 -16.70 -10.14 -4.65
CA GLY A 168 -16.95 -9.60 -3.31
C GLY A 168 -15.89 -8.63 -2.84
N CYS A 169 -14.62 -8.84 -3.24
CA CYS A 169 -13.54 -7.86 -3.00
C CYS A 169 -13.58 -6.67 -3.97
N MET A 170 -14.75 -6.24 -4.40
CA MET A 170 -14.92 -4.84 -4.80
C MET A 170 -14.91 -3.98 -3.53
N ALA A 171 -13.80 -4.05 -2.77
CA ALA A 171 -13.51 -3.04 -1.78
C ALA A 171 -13.49 -1.70 -2.54
N PRO A 172 -14.08 -0.62 -1.98
CA PRO A 172 -13.79 0.69 -2.51
C PRO A 172 -12.27 0.86 -2.57
N ALA A 173 -11.78 1.51 -3.63
CA ALA A 173 -10.36 1.87 -3.72
C ALA A 173 -9.93 2.44 -2.36
N VAL A 174 -8.76 2.01 -1.86
CA VAL A 174 -8.27 2.50 -0.57
C VAL A 174 -8.20 4.00 -0.66
N THR A 175 -8.92 4.70 0.22
CA THR A 175 -8.90 6.15 0.32
C THR A 175 -8.20 6.58 1.60
N CYS A 176 -7.74 7.82 1.59
CA CYS A 176 -7.16 8.52 2.72
C CYS A 176 -8.11 9.69 3.01
N ASN A 177 -8.94 9.54 4.04
CA ASN A 177 -9.94 10.55 4.37
C ASN A 177 -9.31 11.57 5.32
N MET A 178 -9.14 12.82 4.87
CA MET A 178 -8.55 13.88 5.70
C MET A 178 -9.42 14.13 6.94
N LYS A 179 -8.79 14.08 8.12
CA LYS A 179 -9.39 14.45 9.42
C LYS A 179 -9.13 15.91 9.76
N ASP A 180 -7.93 16.38 9.45
CA ASP A 180 -7.48 17.75 9.61
C ASP A 180 -6.47 18.06 8.49
N SER A 181 -5.71 19.16 8.58
CA SER A 181 -4.71 19.52 7.57
C SER A 181 -3.53 18.55 7.45
N CYS A 182 -3.36 17.63 8.40
CA CYS A 182 -2.15 16.84 8.57
C CYS A 182 -2.35 15.36 8.82
N THR A 183 -3.60 14.95 9.01
CA THR A 183 -3.96 13.60 9.37
C THR A 183 -4.98 13.09 8.38
N CYS A 184 -4.75 11.91 7.84
CA CYS A 184 -5.78 11.19 7.13
C CYS A 184 -5.90 9.76 7.64
N ASP A 185 -7.14 9.29 7.73
CA ASP A 185 -7.43 7.90 8.04
C ASP A 185 -7.47 7.08 6.76
N MET A 186 -6.69 5.99 6.73
CA MET A 186 -6.76 5.02 5.65
C MET A 186 -8.04 4.18 5.78
N SER A 187 -8.80 4.07 4.68
CA SER A 187 -10.06 3.32 4.66
C SER A 187 -9.91 1.81 4.82
N ASP A 188 -8.69 1.29 4.66
CA ASP A 188 -8.33 -0.11 4.85
C ASP A 188 -8.02 -0.48 6.31
N GLY A 189 -8.12 0.48 7.23
CA GLY A 189 -7.88 0.25 8.65
C GLY A 189 -6.41 0.08 9.04
N THR A 190 -5.46 0.33 8.13
CA THR A 190 -4.02 0.29 8.42
C THR A 190 -3.59 1.37 9.42
N GLY A 191 -4.42 2.39 9.62
CA GLY A 191 -4.25 3.45 10.60
C GLY A 191 -4.27 4.82 9.94
N ALA A 192 -3.83 5.84 10.69
CA ALA A 192 -3.74 7.20 10.19
C ALA A 192 -2.33 7.52 9.69
N ILE A 193 -2.22 8.19 8.54
CA ILE A 193 -1.03 8.99 8.20
C ILE A 193 -1.14 10.27 9.01
N ASN A 194 -0.07 10.63 9.74
CA ASN A 194 -0.09 11.76 10.66
C ASN A 194 1.22 12.55 10.55
N LEU A 195 1.15 13.73 9.94
CA LEU A 195 2.27 14.64 9.73
C LEU A 195 2.44 15.68 10.84
N HIS A 196 1.60 15.72 11.88
CA HIS A 196 1.75 16.64 13.03
C HIS A 196 3.15 16.65 13.66
N PRO A 197 3.86 15.52 13.78
CA PRO A 197 5.23 15.53 14.30
C PRO A 197 6.23 16.30 13.43
N LEU A 198 5.91 16.51 12.15
CA LEU A 198 6.76 17.23 11.20
C LEU A 198 6.41 18.72 11.11
N ASP A 199 5.31 19.16 11.73
CA ASP A 199 4.90 20.56 11.69
C ASP A 199 5.90 21.48 12.39
N ASN A 200 6.44 22.42 11.63
CA ASN A 200 7.33 23.46 12.13
C ASN A 200 7.32 24.68 11.19
N PRO A 201 6.35 25.61 11.31
CA PRO A 201 6.25 26.77 10.43
C PRO A 201 7.44 27.74 10.56
N TRP A 202 8.28 27.58 11.59
CA TRP A 202 9.48 28.39 11.80
C TRP A 202 10.74 27.79 11.17
N ALA A 203 10.70 26.51 10.84
CA ALA A 203 11.75 25.81 10.11
C ALA A 203 11.11 24.84 9.11
N PRO A 204 10.44 25.38 8.06
CA PRO A 204 9.83 24.55 7.01
C PRO A 204 10.89 23.68 6.35
N LEU A 205 10.47 22.48 5.92
CA LEU A 205 11.30 21.60 5.10
C LEU A 205 11.68 22.34 3.83
N ARG A 206 12.90 22.13 3.33
CA ARG A 206 13.38 22.80 2.12
C ARG A 206 14.23 21.91 1.24
N SER A 207 14.10 22.14 -0.07
CA SER A 207 14.88 21.44 -1.09
C SER A 207 15.18 22.40 -2.24
N SER A 208 16.40 22.38 -2.77
CA SER A 208 16.76 23.16 -3.95
C SER A 208 16.72 22.28 -5.18
N HIS A 209 16.21 22.80 -6.29
CA HIS A 209 16.15 22.12 -7.57
C HIS A 209 16.64 23.07 -8.67
N LEU A 210 17.66 22.63 -9.39
CA LEU A 210 18.16 23.32 -10.56
C LEU A 210 17.22 23.08 -11.73
N GLN A 211 16.73 24.14 -12.36
CA GLN A 211 15.91 24.08 -13.57
C GLN A 211 16.80 24.47 -14.76
N PRO A 212 17.43 23.50 -15.45
CA PRO A 212 18.54 23.75 -16.37
C PRO A 212 18.13 24.59 -17.59
N ASP A 213 16.89 24.43 -18.01
CA ASP A 213 16.20 25.15 -19.08
C ASP A 213 16.04 26.64 -18.81
N LEU A 214 15.89 27.03 -17.54
CA LEU A 214 15.86 28.45 -17.12
C LEU A 214 17.24 28.94 -16.66
N GLY A 215 18.19 28.05 -16.44
CA GLY A 215 19.49 28.36 -15.86
C GLY A 215 19.40 28.90 -14.42
N ARG A 216 18.34 28.55 -13.70
CA ARG A 216 18.04 29.07 -12.36
C ARG A 216 17.91 27.96 -11.33
N ASN A 217 18.28 28.28 -10.09
CA ASN A 217 18.12 27.39 -8.95
C ASN A 217 16.97 27.89 -8.07
N PHE A 218 15.92 27.09 -7.96
CA PHE A 218 14.79 27.41 -7.10
C PHE A 218 14.88 26.63 -5.80
N THR A 219 14.55 27.27 -4.69
CA THR A 219 14.39 26.62 -3.40
C THR A 219 12.91 26.49 -3.07
N TYR A 220 12.47 25.28 -2.80
CA TYR A 220 11.09 24.95 -2.45
C TYR A 220 11.02 24.73 -0.95
N TYR A 221 10.01 25.33 -0.31
CA TYR A 221 9.72 25.21 1.11
C TYR A 221 8.38 24.53 1.31
N TYR A 222 8.29 23.66 2.32
CA TYR A 222 7.07 22.95 2.67
C TYR A 222 6.86 22.86 4.18
N ASN A 223 5.62 23.09 4.63
CA ASN A 223 5.17 22.76 5.97
C ASN A 223 3.74 22.17 5.93
N PRO A 224 3.52 20.95 6.46
CA PRO A 224 2.29 20.20 6.21
C PRO A 224 1.03 20.72 6.94
N CYS A 225 1.14 21.26 8.17
CA CYS A 225 -0.05 21.52 9.00
C CYS A 225 -0.36 23.00 9.17
N SER A 226 0.68 23.77 9.52
CA SER A 226 0.59 25.19 9.79
C SER A 226 1.12 25.99 8.60
N GLY A 227 0.55 27.17 8.34
CA GLY A 227 1.11 28.09 7.34
C GLY A 227 2.41 28.72 7.82
N PHE A 228 3.33 28.98 6.89
CA PHE A 228 4.48 29.86 7.11
C PHE A 228 4.40 31.08 6.19
N SER A 229 5.16 32.13 6.51
CA SER A 229 5.17 33.38 5.73
C SER A 229 6.57 33.91 5.52
N PHE A 230 6.83 34.45 4.34
CA PHE A 230 7.97 35.33 4.09
C PHE A 230 7.51 36.79 4.12
N THR A 231 8.27 37.64 4.80
CA THR A 231 7.87 39.05 5.01
C THR A 231 7.87 39.81 3.69
N ASN A 232 6.79 40.53 3.40
CA ASN A 232 6.59 41.33 2.18
C ASN A 232 6.65 40.52 0.87
N THR A 233 6.14 39.28 0.86
CA THR A 233 6.09 38.44 -0.34
C THR A 233 4.72 37.78 -0.55
N MET A 234 4.52 37.17 -1.72
CA MET A 234 3.29 36.43 -2.04
C MET A 234 3.14 35.12 -1.23
N CYS A 235 4.22 34.64 -0.61
CA CYS A 235 4.15 33.49 0.28
C CYS A 235 3.74 33.93 1.68
N THR A 236 2.46 34.24 1.85
CA THR A 236 1.86 34.63 3.13
C THR A 236 0.88 33.56 3.59
N ASN A 237 1.16 32.95 4.74
CA ASN A 237 0.37 31.88 5.33
C ASN A 237 0.11 30.72 4.34
N VAL A 238 1.19 30.14 3.82
CA VAL A 238 1.16 29.05 2.81
C VAL A 238 1.77 27.77 3.37
N SER A 239 1.37 26.62 2.82
CA SER A 239 2.04 25.34 3.08
C SER A 239 3.21 25.10 2.13
N THR A 240 3.20 25.67 0.93
CA THR A 240 4.28 25.52 -0.06
C THR A 240 4.67 26.85 -0.70
N CYS A 241 5.97 27.07 -0.87
CA CYS A 241 6.52 28.28 -1.49
C CYS A 241 7.76 27.96 -2.31
N GLN A 242 7.83 28.48 -3.54
CA GLN A 242 9.03 28.51 -4.36
C GLN A 242 9.73 29.85 -4.20
N VAL A 243 11.06 29.81 -4.06
CA VAL A 243 11.90 31.00 -3.90
C VAL A 243 13.02 30.98 -4.92
N ASP A 244 13.08 32.03 -5.73
CA ASP A 244 14.23 32.39 -6.54
C ASP A 244 15.08 33.39 -5.73
N THR A 245 16.14 32.89 -5.09
CA THR A 245 16.99 33.72 -4.24
C THR A 245 17.81 34.74 -5.03
N GLU A 246 18.09 34.47 -6.31
CA GLU A 246 18.86 35.38 -7.15
C GLU A 246 18.00 36.55 -7.61
N ALA A 247 16.77 36.26 -8.07
CA ALA A 247 15.83 37.27 -8.52
C ALA A 247 15.02 37.92 -7.39
N GLN A 248 15.12 37.42 -6.16
CA GLN A 248 14.29 37.82 -5.01
C GLN A 248 12.78 37.65 -5.31
N LEU A 249 12.41 36.59 -6.02
CA LEU A 249 11.02 36.27 -6.38
C LEU A 249 10.49 35.13 -5.53
N PHE A 250 9.22 35.23 -5.15
CA PHE A 250 8.52 34.30 -4.29
C PHE A 250 7.19 33.93 -4.92
N TYR A 251 6.91 32.63 -4.99
CA TYR A 251 5.69 32.11 -5.59
C TYR A 251 5.03 31.15 -4.62
N ALA A 252 3.82 31.50 -4.19
CA ALA A 252 2.99 30.63 -3.37
C ALA A 252 2.46 29.47 -4.21
N LEU A 253 2.71 28.25 -3.76
CA LEU A 253 2.39 27.02 -4.51
C LEU A 253 1.21 26.23 -3.91
N GLY A 254 0.66 26.71 -2.80
CA GLY A 254 -0.35 25.98 -2.05
C GLY A 254 -0.69 26.63 -0.71
N ASP A 255 -1.99 26.80 -0.48
CA ASP A 255 -2.53 27.33 0.77
C ASP A 255 -2.33 26.35 1.92
N VAL A 256 -2.65 26.78 3.14
CA VAL A 256 -2.65 25.89 4.31
C VAL A 256 -3.70 24.80 4.12
N ALA A 257 -3.29 23.57 4.42
CA ALA A 257 -4.06 22.34 4.29
C ALA A 257 -4.21 21.84 2.83
N PRO A 258 -4.06 20.53 2.61
CA PRO A 258 -4.30 19.94 1.30
C PRO A 258 -5.80 19.85 1.01
N GLN A 259 -6.11 19.58 -0.26
CA GLN A 259 -7.44 19.20 -0.70
C GLN A 259 -7.95 17.94 0.05
N PRO A 260 -9.27 17.81 0.26
CA PRO A 260 -9.85 16.80 1.14
C PRO A 260 -9.71 15.36 0.65
N ASN A 261 -9.39 15.15 -0.64
CA ASN A 261 -9.28 13.84 -1.27
C ASN A 261 -7.86 13.62 -1.81
N PRO A 262 -6.90 13.23 -0.95
CA PRO A 262 -5.60 12.73 -1.38
C PRO A 262 -5.71 11.52 -2.31
N ASP A 263 -4.85 11.48 -3.32
CA ASP A 263 -4.70 10.30 -4.15
C ASP A 263 -3.93 9.21 -3.40
N VAL A 264 -4.46 7.98 -3.45
CA VAL A 264 -3.80 6.79 -2.91
C VAL A 264 -3.40 5.88 -4.06
N ASN A 265 -2.10 5.61 -4.18
CA ASN A 265 -1.59 4.63 -5.13
C ASN A 265 -1.97 3.21 -4.66
N GLN A 266 -2.81 2.53 -5.43
CA GLN A 266 -3.36 1.23 -5.05
C GLN A 266 -2.34 0.07 -5.14
N GLU A 267 -1.19 0.28 -5.80
CA GLU A 267 -0.16 -0.76 -5.95
C GLU A 267 0.84 -0.75 -4.79
N ASN A 268 1.21 0.42 -4.29
CA ASN A 268 2.25 0.58 -3.26
C ASN A 268 1.78 1.29 -1.98
N GLY A 269 0.52 1.76 -1.94
CA GLY A 269 -0.07 2.43 -0.79
C GLY A 269 0.44 3.85 -0.52
N SER A 270 1.22 4.45 -1.43
CA SER A 270 1.69 5.82 -1.27
C SER A 270 0.53 6.80 -1.40
N VAL A 271 0.64 7.93 -0.70
CA VAL A 271 -0.40 8.95 -0.65
C VAL A 271 0.14 10.26 -1.20
N THR A 272 -0.64 10.96 -2.02
CA THR A 272 -0.27 12.27 -2.55
C THR A 272 -1.23 13.32 -2.02
N PHE A 273 -0.67 14.33 -1.36
CA PHE A 273 -1.43 15.49 -0.89
C PHE A 273 -1.39 16.59 -1.95
N HIS A 274 -2.55 17.08 -2.35
CA HIS A 274 -2.70 18.13 -3.35
C HIS A 274 -2.92 19.48 -2.66
N TYR A 275 -2.09 20.46 -2.96
CA TYR A 275 -2.23 21.82 -2.48
C TYR A 275 -2.50 22.75 -3.65
N VAL A 276 -3.45 23.66 -3.47
CA VAL A 276 -3.80 24.68 -4.47
C VAL A 276 -3.63 26.04 -3.83
N ASN A 277 -3.23 27.04 -4.62
CA ASN A 277 -3.27 28.42 -4.21
C ASN A 277 -4.62 29.01 -4.65
N THR A 278 -5.46 29.42 -3.70
CA THR A 278 -6.79 29.98 -4.02
C THR A 278 -6.75 31.44 -4.45
N GLU A 279 -5.68 32.17 -4.14
CA GLU A 279 -5.49 33.56 -4.55
C GLU A 279 -4.86 33.69 -5.96
N ASP A 280 -4.07 32.69 -6.37
CA ASP A 280 -3.45 32.56 -7.69
C ASP A 280 -3.82 31.21 -8.32
N THR A 281 -4.91 31.20 -9.08
CA THR A 281 -5.57 29.97 -9.59
C THR A 281 -4.72 29.13 -10.54
N GLY A 282 -3.52 29.56 -10.90
CA GLY A 282 -2.62 28.80 -11.77
C GLY A 282 -1.77 27.78 -11.03
N ARG A 283 -1.27 28.11 -9.82
CA ARG A 283 -0.23 27.32 -9.15
C ARG A 283 -0.79 26.31 -8.17
N HIS A 284 -0.27 25.09 -8.27
CA HIS A 284 -0.60 24.00 -7.37
C HIS A 284 0.59 23.07 -7.21
N SER A 285 0.58 22.31 -6.11
CA SER A 285 1.67 21.42 -5.76
C SER A 285 1.18 20.08 -5.22
N ASP A 286 1.87 19.03 -5.65
CA ASP A 286 1.69 17.67 -5.14
C ASP A 286 2.83 17.31 -4.21
N ILE A 287 2.48 16.86 -3.00
CA ILE A 287 3.41 16.30 -2.04
C ILE A 287 3.21 14.78 -1.98
N ARG A 288 4.13 14.04 -2.60
CA ARG A 288 4.14 12.58 -2.60
C ARG A 288 4.73 12.06 -1.29
N LEU A 289 3.92 11.38 -0.49
CA LEU A 289 4.34 10.78 0.76
C LEU A 289 4.93 9.40 0.49
N ILE A 290 6.21 9.23 0.85
CA ILE A 290 6.94 7.97 0.72
C ILE A 290 7.12 7.38 2.11
N CYS A 291 6.40 6.30 2.40
CA CYS A 291 6.54 5.57 3.65
C CYS A 291 7.92 4.89 3.72
N ASP A 292 8.70 5.26 4.73
CA ASP A 292 9.91 4.55 5.14
C ASP A 292 9.94 4.46 6.68
N PRO A 293 9.68 3.28 7.26
CA PRO A 293 9.61 3.09 8.72
C PRO A 293 10.89 3.47 9.48
N ASP A 294 12.04 3.43 8.81
CA ASP A 294 13.36 3.66 9.37
C ASP A 294 13.84 5.11 9.16
N GLN A 295 13.09 5.90 8.38
CA GLN A 295 13.39 7.31 8.11
C GLN A 295 12.95 8.20 9.28
N HIS A 296 13.78 8.24 10.33
CA HIS A 296 13.57 9.04 11.55
C HIS A 296 13.71 10.56 11.34
N VAL A 297 14.49 10.98 10.36
CA VAL A 297 14.62 12.39 9.94
C VAL A 297 13.95 12.53 8.58
N PRO A 298 12.95 13.39 8.39
CA PRO A 298 12.27 13.51 7.10
C PRO A 298 13.23 13.98 6.00
N GLU A 299 13.13 13.35 4.83
CA GLU A 299 13.83 13.77 3.62
C GLU A 299 12.82 14.41 2.67
N PHE A 300 13.06 15.67 2.32
CA PHE A 300 12.20 16.46 1.43
C PHE A 300 12.95 16.81 0.16
N THR A 301 12.38 16.42 -0.98
CA THR A 301 13.02 16.54 -2.29
C THR A 301 12.07 17.19 -3.29
N SER A 302 12.52 18.25 -3.95
CA SER A 302 11.79 18.83 -5.07
C SER A 302 12.08 18.06 -6.36
N LEU A 303 11.03 17.60 -7.04
CA LEU A 303 11.09 16.91 -8.33
C LEU A 303 10.92 17.88 -9.50
N GLY A 304 10.74 19.17 -9.22
CA GLY A 304 10.59 20.23 -10.22
C GLY A 304 9.15 20.48 -10.65
N GLU A 305 9.01 21.12 -11.81
CA GLU A 305 7.76 21.55 -12.42
C GLU A 305 7.49 20.71 -13.68
N PRO A 306 6.83 19.54 -13.57
CA PRO A 306 6.58 18.68 -14.73
C PRO A 306 5.68 19.31 -15.81
N SER A 307 4.88 20.30 -15.45
CA SER A 307 4.11 21.12 -16.39
C SER A 307 3.91 22.52 -15.82
N GLU A 308 3.65 23.50 -16.69
CA GLU A 308 3.48 24.90 -16.28
C GLU A 308 2.55 25.06 -15.07
N ASN A 309 3.06 25.72 -14.02
CA ASN A 309 2.41 25.97 -12.73
C ASN A 309 2.06 24.73 -11.89
N PHE A 310 2.52 23.53 -12.26
CA PHE A 310 2.33 22.30 -11.49
C PHE A 310 3.66 21.82 -10.92
N TYR A 311 3.76 21.77 -9.60
CA TYR A 311 5.00 21.44 -8.90
C TYR A 311 4.88 20.13 -8.15
N VAL A 312 5.91 19.28 -8.22
CA VAL A 312 5.91 18.00 -7.51
C VAL A 312 7.07 17.92 -6.55
N MET A 313 6.78 17.56 -5.31
CA MET A 313 7.77 17.29 -4.28
C MET A 313 7.51 15.91 -3.66
N ALA A 314 8.56 15.32 -3.10
CA ALA A 314 8.49 14.06 -2.38
C ALA A 314 8.91 14.28 -0.92
N LEU A 315 8.14 13.71 0.00
CA LEU A 315 8.44 13.65 1.41
C LEU A 315 8.59 12.18 1.83
N LYS A 316 9.83 11.77 2.05
CA LYS A 316 10.15 10.44 2.58
C LYS A 316 10.30 10.52 4.09
N THR A 317 9.47 9.78 4.82
CA THR A 317 9.42 9.86 6.28
C THR A 317 8.67 8.68 6.89
N ARG A 318 9.03 8.32 8.13
CA ARG A 318 8.26 7.38 8.95
C ARG A 318 6.79 7.79 9.13
N CYS A 319 6.50 9.09 9.15
CA CYS A 319 5.14 9.59 9.35
C CYS A 319 4.22 9.47 8.14
N ALA A 320 4.77 9.13 6.97
CA ALA A 320 4.01 8.76 5.79
C ALA A 320 3.49 7.30 5.87
N CYS A 321 3.98 6.52 6.84
CA CYS A 321 3.49 5.17 7.07
C CYS A 321 2.26 5.19 7.99
N PRO A 322 1.13 4.59 7.57
CA PRO A 322 -0.07 4.51 8.39
C PRO A 322 0.20 3.92 9.78
N GLY A 323 -0.29 4.60 10.82
CA GLY A 323 -0.23 4.15 12.21
C GLY A 323 1.14 4.27 12.90
N LEU A 324 2.20 4.68 12.20
CA LEU A 324 3.55 4.73 12.78
C LEU A 324 3.90 6.02 13.50
N CYS A 325 3.21 7.13 13.21
CA CYS A 325 3.39 8.41 13.90
C CYS A 325 2.17 8.76 14.75
N LYS A 326 2.42 9.11 16.01
CA LYS A 326 1.42 9.65 16.93
C LYS A 326 1.68 11.13 17.12
N ASP A 327 0.64 11.94 17.29
CA ASP A 327 0.81 13.33 17.70
C ASP A 327 1.37 13.36 19.13
N ASP A 328 2.44 14.13 19.33
CA ASP A 328 2.99 14.45 20.64
C ASP A 328 3.05 15.98 20.75
N PRO A 329 2.00 16.61 21.30
CA PRO A 329 1.91 18.05 21.45
C PRO A 329 3.03 18.63 22.35
N ILE A 330 3.57 17.83 23.28
CA ILE A 330 4.65 18.26 24.18
C ILE A 330 5.96 18.34 23.40
N ALA A 331 6.26 17.31 22.60
CA ALA A 331 7.44 17.30 21.74
C ALA A 331 7.39 18.44 20.70
N ARG A 332 6.22 18.73 20.13
CA ARG A 332 6.03 19.88 19.21
C ARG A 332 6.34 21.21 19.88
N LYS A 333 5.84 21.41 21.11
CA LYS A 333 6.13 22.63 21.90
C LYS A 333 7.60 22.75 22.25
N ALA A 334 8.29 21.65 22.56
CA ALA A 334 9.72 21.66 22.86
C ALA A 334 10.55 22.13 21.66
N ARG A 335 10.28 21.60 20.45
CA ARG A 335 10.96 22.03 19.20
C ARG A 335 10.81 23.52 18.93
N TYR A 336 9.62 24.08 19.17
CA TYR A 336 9.39 25.53 19.04
C TYR A 336 10.28 26.35 19.99
N LEU A 337 10.39 25.93 21.26
CA LEU A 337 11.19 26.64 22.26
C LEU A 337 12.68 26.58 21.94
N GLU A 338 13.19 25.44 21.44
CA GLU A 338 14.58 25.29 21.00
C GLU A 338 14.90 26.22 19.82
N TRP A 339 14.07 26.21 18.77
CA TRP A 339 14.25 27.13 17.63
C TRP A 339 14.24 28.60 18.07
N LYS A 340 13.30 28.96 18.95
CA LYS A 340 13.23 30.33 19.47
C LYS A 340 14.53 30.69 20.18
N ALA A 341 15.09 29.80 20.99
CA ALA A 341 16.35 30.04 21.68
C ALA A 341 17.55 30.19 20.72
N SER A 342 17.59 29.44 19.61
CA SER A 342 18.68 29.51 18.62
C SER A 342 18.61 30.72 17.69
N ASN A 343 17.43 31.32 17.50
CA ASN A 343 17.18 32.35 16.49
C ASN A 343 16.78 33.71 17.08
N SER A 344 16.79 33.88 18.41
CA SER A 344 16.51 35.16 19.10
C SER A 344 17.76 36.04 19.32
N ARG A 345 18.77 35.99 18.45
CA ARG A 345 19.95 36.88 18.52
C ARG A 345 20.10 37.72 17.27
#